data_AF-A0A8C9XRJ8-F1
#
_entry.id   AF-A0A8C9XRJ8-F1
#
_cell.length_a   1.000
_cell.length_b   1.000
_cell.length_c   1.000
_cell.angle_alpha   90.00
_cell.angle_beta   90.00
_cell.angle_gamma   90.00
#
_symmetry.space_group_name_H-M   'P 1'
#
loop_
_entity.id
_entity.type
_entity.pdbx_description
1 polymer ?
#
loop_
_entity_poly.entity_id
_entity_poly.type
_entity_poly.pdbx_seq_one_letter_code
_entity_poly.pdbx_strand_id
1 'polypeptide(L)'
;MLTLFNVFPQMASVFPFALLLCLSSGLLTAYGQASCPTGWTQFGSGCFSFNLDAKSWIDGETFCQTTGGTLASIHSAEEYTFIRNYIHQVTGTDKPAWIGGFDAVQEAC
;
A
#
# COMPACT_ATOMS: atom_id res chain seq x y z
N MET A 1 14.24 -56.08 -1.14
CA MET A 1 14.06 -54.66 -1.51
C MET A 1 12.85 -54.46 -2.44
N LEU A 2 11.70 -55.12 -2.22
CA LEU A 2 10.50 -54.89 -3.05
C LEU A 2 9.16 -55.07 -2.29
N THR A 3 9.16 -55.20 -0.95
CA THR A 3 7.91 -55.39 -0.16
C THR A 3 7.49 -54.19 0.67
N LEU A 4 8.25 -53.07 0.68
CA LEU A 4 7.92 -51.87 1.46
C LEU A 4 7.16 -50.77 0.70
N PHE A 5 6.90 -50.93 -0.60
CA PHE A 5 6.10 -49.96 -1.38
C PHE A 5 4.59 -50.28 -1.40
N ASN A 6 4.14 -51.34 -0.72
CA ASN A 6 2.77 -51.85 -0.83
C ASN A 6 1.92 -51.75 0.45
N VAL A 7 2.27 -50.84 1.38
CA VAL A 7 1.49 -50.59 2.59
C VAL A 7 1.19 -49.09 2.64
N PHE A 8 -0.08 -48.72 2.50
CA PHE A 8 -0.67 -47.36 2.46
C PHE A 8 -0.98 -46.74 1.08
N PRO A 9 -1.84 -47.37 0.25
CA PRO A 9 -2.44 -46.72 -0.92
C PRO A 9 -3.39 -45.55 -0.55
N GLN A 10 -3.71 -45.38 0.73
CA GLN A 10 -4.66 -44.37 1.25
C GLN A 10 -4.01 -43.06 1.74
N MET A 11 -2.68 -42.97 1.85
CA MET A 11 -1.99 -41.72 2.25
C MET A 11 -1.78 -40.75 1.08
N ALA A 12 -1.76 -41.25 -0.17
CA ALA A 12 -1.60 -40.43 -1.36
C ALA A 12 -2.80 -39.50 -1.59
N SER A 13 -3.98 -39.83 -1.05
CA SER A 13 -5.18 -39.01 -1.19
C SER A 13 -5.25 -37.84 -0.21
N VAL A 14 -4.55 -37.91 0.93
CA VAL A 14 -4.56 -36.84 1.95
C VAL A 14 -3.53 -35.75 1.61
N PHE A 15 -2.49 -36.12 0.86
CA PHE A 15 -1.44 -35.22 0.37
C PHE A 15 -1.98 -34.03 -0.45
N PRO A 16 -2.85 -34.23 -1.46
CA PRO A 16 -3.42 -33.12 -2.21
C PRO A 16 -4.37 -32.26 -1.37
N PHE A 17 -5.11 -32.84 -0.42
CA PHE A 17 -5.95 -32.06 0.50
C PHE A 17 -5.11 -31.22 1.47
N ALA A 18 -4.02 -31.77 2.02
CA ALA A 18 -3.09 -31.03 2.87
C ALA A 18 -2.42 -29.88 2.09
N LEU A 19 -2.01 -30.12 0.84
CA LEU A 19 -1.50 -29.09 -0.06
C LEU A 19 -2.53 -28.00 -0.33
N LEU A 20 -3.78 -28.36 -0.65
CA LEU A 20 -4.87 -27.40 -0.89
C LEU A 20 -5.21 -26.57 0.36
N LEU A 21 -5.20 -27.18 1.55
CA LEU A 21 -5.40 -26.48 2.82
C LEU A 21 -4.22 -25.56 3.18
N CYS A 22 -2.98 -25.98 2.91
CA CYS A 22 -1.80 -25.13 3.07
C CYS A 22 -1.82 -23.95 2.10
N LEU A 23 -2.22 -24.17 0.85
CA LEU A 23 -2.36 -23.13 -0.16
C LEU A 23 -3.47 -22.14 0.23
N SER A 24 -4.63 -22.62 0.68
CA SER A 24 -5.72 -21.74 1.12
C SER A 24 -5.37 -20.97 2.41
N SER A 25 -4.61 -21.56 3.33
CA SER A 25 -4.12 -20.91 4.55
C SER A 25 -2.99 -19.91 4.31
N GLY A 26 -2.15 -20.13 3.29
CA GLY A 26 -1.12 -19.19 2.84
C GLY A 26 -1.71 -18.02 2.05
N LEU A 27 -2.73 -18.30 1.24
CA LEU A 27 -3.55 -17.26 0.64
C LEU A 27 -4.23 -16.45 1.77
N LEU A 28 -4.89 -17.14 2.74
CA LEU A 28 -5.23 -16.74 4.13
C LEU A 28 -4.70 -15.40 4.65
N THR A 29 -3.38 -15.38 4.66
CA THR A 29 -2.52 -14.47 5.42
C THR A 29 -1.95 -13.37 4.54
N ALA A 30 -2.02 -13.52 3.21
CA ALA A 30 -1.61 -12.49 2.25
C ALA A 30 -2.69 -11.43 2.00
N TYR A 31 -3.96 -11.71 2.30
CA TYR A 31 -5.05 -10.72 2.22
C TYR A 31 -5.42 -10.08 3.56
N GLY A 32 -4.52 -10.15 4.54
CA GLY A 32 -4.48 -9.15 5.59
C GLY A 32 -4.17 -7.81 4.94
N GLN A 33 -5.20 -6.99 4.73
CA GLN A 33 -5.11 -5.63 4.21
C GLN A 33 -3.93 -4.92 4.88
N ALA A 34 -2.86 -4.67 4.12
CA ALA A 34 -1.68 -4.00 4.63
C ALA A 34 -2.15 -2.66 5.20
N SER A 35 -2.20 -2.58 6.53
CA SER A 35 -2.57 -1.35 7.21
C SER A 35 -1.46 -0.34 6.97
N CYS A 36 -1.82 0.91 6.74
CA CYS A 36 -0.81 1.95 6.54
C CYS A 36 0.18 2.01 7.70
N PRO A 37 1.44 2.41 7.46
CA PRO A 37 2.41 2.56 8.54
C PRO A 37 1.88 3.50 9.64
N THR A 38 2.40 3.36 10.85
CA THR A 38 1.99 4.23 11.96
C THR A 38 2.19 5.71 11.60
N GLY A 39 1.16 6.53 11.81
CA GLY A 39 1.17 7.96 11.45
C GLY A 39 0.68 8.26 10.02
N TRP A 40 0.31 7.24 9.25
CA TRP A 40 -0.28 7.40 7.91
C TRP A 40 -1.77 7.08 7.94
N THR A 41 -2.53 7.76 7.08
CA THR A 41 -3.98 7.59 6.93
C THR A 41 -4.26 6.88 5.61
N GLN A 42 -5.06 5.82 5.67
CA GLN A 42 -5.45 5.08 4.47
C GLN A 42 -6.59 5.77 3.73
N PHE A 43 -6.47 5.87 2.41
CA PHE A 43 -7.57 6.18 1.50
C PHE A 43 -7.46 5.34 0.24
N GLY A 44 -8.49 4.53 -0.05
CA GLY A 44 -8.42 3.52 -1.10
C GLY A 44 -7.26 2.55 -0.89
N SER A 45 -6.42 2.38 -1.91
CA SER A 45 -5.19 1.58 -1.86
C SER A 45 -3.95 2.38 -1.42
N GLY A 46 -4.09 3.69 -1.19
CA GLY A 46 -2.98 4.59 -0.85
C GLY A 46 -2.88 4.89 0.65
N CYS A 47 -1.69 5.31 1.06
CA CYS A 47 -1.40 5.80 2.42
C CYS A 47 -0.90 7.24 2.33
N PHE A 48 -1.45 8.13 3.15
CA PHE A 48 -1.17 9.56 3.12
C PHE A 48 -0.70 10.06 4.48
N SER A 49 0.29 10.95 4.50
CA SER A 49 0.74 11.66 5.69
C SER A 49 0.96 13.13 5.36
N PHE A 50 0.80 14.00 6.36
CA PHE A 50 0.98 15.44 6.19
C PHE A 50 2.08 15.96 7.14
N ASN A 51 3.05 16.68 6.60
CA ASN A 51 4.08 17.35 7.38
C ASN A 51 3.67 18.82 7.60
N LEU A 52 3.70 19.26 8.86
CA LEU A 52 3.36 20.63 9.27
C LEU A 52 4.44 21.66 8.95
N ASP A 53 5.69 21.23 8.77
CA ASP A 53 6.81 22.12 8.48
C ASP A 53 6.71 22.67 7.07
N ALA A 54 6.85 23.98 6.93
CA ALA A 54 7.00 24.60 5.62
C ALA A 54 8.34 24.17 4.99
N LYS A 55 8.27 23.63 3.78
CA LYS A 55 9.43 23.21 2.99
C LYS A 55 9.28 23.74 1.56
N SER A 56 10.40 23.89 0.85
CA SER A 56 10.33 24.07 -0.61
C SER A 56 9.74 22.81 -1.25
N TRP A 57 9.27 22.90 -2.50
CA TRP A 57 8.74 21.72 -3.19
C TRP A 57 9.77 20.59 -3.27
N ILE A 58 11.03 20.92 -3.59
CA ILE A 58 12.14 19.97 -3.72
C ILE A 58 12.45 19.30 -2.37
N ASP A 59 12.52 20.10 -1.30
CA ASP A 59 12.77 19.58 0.05
C ASP A 59 11.60 18.74 0.55
N GLY A 60 10.37 19.08 0.17
CA GLY A 60 9.16 18.32 0.46
C GLY A 60 9.17 16.95 -0.21
N GLU A 61 9.47 16.90 -1.52
CA GLU A 61 9.61 15.65 -2.26
C GLU A 61 10.71 14.77 -1.68
N THR A 62 11.89 15.34 -1.41
CA THR A 62 13.00 14.63 -0.79
C THR A 62 12.60 14.07 0.59
N PHE A 63 11.91 14.86 1.40
CA PHE A 63 11.40 14.41 2.70
C PHE A 63 10.45 13.21 2.56
N CYS A 64 9.48 13.28 1.66
CA CYS A 64 8.55 12.19 1.40
C CYS A 64 9.30 10.91 0.96
N GLN A 65 10.27 11.04 0.06
CA GLN A 65 11.13 9.94 -0.40
C GLN A 65 11.90 9.28 0.75
N THR A 66 12.51 10.09 1.63
CA THR A 66 13.23 9.57 2.80
C THR A 66 12.33 8.87 3.81
N THR A 67 11.03 9.20 3.82
CA THR A 67 10.02 8.60 4.71
C THR A 67 9.30 7.40 4.05
N GLY A 68 9.73 6.99 2.85
CA GLY A 68 9.19 5.84 2.14
C GLY A 68 7.95 6.12 1.28
N GLY A 69 7.73 7.38 0.90
CA GLY A 69 6.66 7.80 -0.02
C GLY A 69 7.12 8.83 -1.04
N THR A 70 6.19 9.54 -1.66
CA THR A 70 6.45 10.69 -2.55
C THR A 70 5.45 11.80 -2.19
N LEU A 71 5.59 13.00 -2.74
CA LEU A 71 4.49 13.96 -2.68
C LEU A 71 3.23 13.31 -3.28
N ALA A 72 2.07 13.59 -2.67
CA ALA A 72 0.81 12.98 -3.04
C ALA A 72 0.41 13.38 -4.47
N SER A 73 0.12 12.41 -5.33
CA SER A 73 -0.52 12.63 -6.62
C SER A 73 -2.03 12.41 -6.48
N ILE A 74 -2.83 13.29 -7.08
CA ILE A 74 -4.29 13.25 -6.98
C ILE A 74 -4.85 12.63 -8.25
N HIS A 75 -5.56 11.51 -8.12
CA HIS A 75 -6.08 10.74 -9.25
C HIS A 75 -7.61 10.79 -9.36
N SER A 76 -8.30 11.31 -8.34
CA SER A 76 -9.76 11.45 -8.36
C SER A 76 -10.26 12.65 -7.54
N ALA A 77 -11.52 13.04 -7.78
CA ALA A 77 -12.17 14.11 -7.03
C ALA A 77 -12.41 13.71 -5.55
N GLU A 78 -12.64 12.43 -5.30
CA GLU A 78 -12.80 11.87 -3.97
C GLU A 78 -11.48 11.92 -3.20
N GLU A 79 -10.36 11.59 -3.86
CA GLU A 79 -9.02 11.71 -3.30
C GLU A 79 -8.67 13.17 -2.97
N TYR A 80 -8.96 14.10 -3.89
CA TYR A 80 -8.82 15.53 -3.63
C TYR A 80 -9.59 15.98 -2.39
N THR A 81 -10.86 15.57 -2.29
CA THR A 81 -11.74 15.93 -1.17
C THR A 81 -11.23 15.33 0.15
N PHE A 82 -10.78 14.08 0.11
CA PHE A 82 -10.15 13.41 1.25
C PHE A 82 -8.90 14.17 1.72
N ILE A 83 -7.97 14.49 0.83
CA ILE A 83 -6.71 15.19 1.16
C ILE A 83 -7.01 16.56 1.77
N ARG A 84 -7.95 17.32 1.18
CA ARG A 84 -8.36 18.63 1.70
C ARG A 84 -8.90 18.53 3.13
N ASN A 85 -9.82 17.59 3.36
CA ASN A 85 -10.40 17.36 4.68
C ASN A 85 -9.35 16.88 5.69
N TYR A 86 -8.42 16.01 5.27
CA TYR A 86 -7.33 15.53 6.10
C TYR A 86 -6.41 16.67 6.54
N ILE A 87 -6.01 17.55 5.62
CA ILE A 87 -5.20 18.74 5.94
C ILE A 87 -5.94 19.66 6.92
N HIS A 88 -7.23 19.90 6.69
CA HIS A 88 -8.05 20.71 7.60
C HIS A 88 -8.15 20.07 8.99
N GLN A 89 -8.32 18.75 9.08
CA GLN A 89 -8.35 18.03 10.36
C GLN A 89 -7.02 18.12 11.12
N VAL A 90 -5.90 18.01 10.42
CA VAL A 90 -4.55 18.04 11.03
C VAL A 90 -4.13 19.46 11.41
N THR A 91 -4.50 20.46 10.61
CA THR A 91 -4.01 21.85 10.80
C THR A 91 -5.04 22.80 11.43
N GLY A 92 -6.32 22.42 11.45
CA GLY A 92 -7.44 23.25 11.87
C GLY A 92 -7.86 24.33 10.87
N THR A 93 -7.24 24.40 9.68
CA THR A 93 -7.47 25.45 8.67
C THR A 93 -7.24 24.92 7.25
N ASP A 94 -7.81 25.57 6.23
CA ASP A 94 -7.45 25.28 4.84
C ASP A 94 -6.07 25.87 4.51
N LYS A 95 -5.01 25.07 4.63
CA LYS A 95 -3.64 25.46 4.24
C LYS A 95 -3.29 24.95 2.84
N PRO A 96 -2.57 25.74 2.03
CA PRO A 96 -1.95 25.21 0.82
C PRO A 96 -0.90 24.16 1.19
N ALA A 97 -0.83 23.10 0.39
CA ALA A 97 0.10 22.00 0.55
C ALA A 97 0.75 21.66 -0.80
N TRP A 98 2.01 21.23 -0.77
CA TRP A 98 2.66 20.70 -1.96
C TRP A 98 2.07 19.34 -2.32
N ILE A 99 1.83 19.13 -3.60
CA ILE A 99 1.44 17.86 -4.20
C ILE A 99 2.48 17.47 -5.25
N GLY A 100 2.48 16.19 -5.62
CA GLY A 100 3.33 15.67 -6.67
C GLY A 100 2.98 16.35 -7.99
N GLY A 101 3.96 17.01 -8.59
CA GLY A 101 3.84 17.54 -9.94
C GLY A 101 4.30 16.49 -10.94
N PHE A 102 3.43 16.12 -11.88
CA PHE A 102 3.89 15.51 -13.12
C PHE A 102 4.06 16.66 -14.12
N ASP A 103 5.31 17.05 -14.42
CA ASP A 103 5.56 17.91 -15.57
C ASP A 103 5.29 17.09 -16.83
N ALA A 104 4.07 17.21 -17.36
CA ALA A 104 3.63 16.60 -18.60
C ALA A 104 4.08 17.41 -19.83
N VAL A 105 5.26 18.03 -19.83
CA VAL A 105 5.81 18.66 -21.05
C VAL A 105 7.00 17.87 -21.58
N GLN A 106 6.73 16.61 -21.91
CA GLN A 106 7.22 15.92 -23.10
C GLN A 106 5.95 15.81 -23.99
N GLU A 107 5.72 16.64 -25.01
CA GLU A 107 6.66 16.97 -26.10
C GLU A 107 7.41 15.70 -26.51
N ALA A 108 6.68 14.73 -27.08
CA ALA A 108 7.15 13.58 -27.86
C ALA A 108 8.60 13.08 -27.62
N CYS A 109 8.72 11.90 -26.99
CA CYS A 109 9.55 10.79 -27.45
C CYS A 109 8.98 9.47 -26.90
#